data_AF-R9LD27-F1
#
_entry.id   AF-R9LD27-F1
#
_cell.length_a   1.000
_cell.length_b   1.000
_cell.length_c   1.000
_cell.angle_alpha   90.00
_cell.angle_beta   90.00
_cell.angle_gamma   90.00
#
_symmetry.space_group_name_H-M   'P 1'
#
loop_
_entity.id
_entity.type
_entity.pdbx_description
1 polymer ?
#
loop_
_entity_poly.entity_id
_entity_poly.type
_entity_poly.pdbx_seq_one_letter_code
_entity_poly.pdbx_strand_id
1 'polypeptide(L)' 'MLYVLLFVSLAISALEYQRMFHKKEFRDLAVHACFLSVGIVLLVLQLLHIQVPSPLLAIQTLFEPASMLIAKLLS' A
#
# COMPACT_ATOMS: atom_id res chain seq x y z
N MET A 1 -9.35 -13.22 0.71
CA MET A 1 -9.48 -11.82 1.19
C MET A 1 -8.93 -10.81 0.17
N LEU A 2 -7.71 -10.96 -0.34
CA LEU A 2 -7.13 -10.04 -1.34
C LEU A 2 -7.98 -9.84 -2.61
N TYR A 3 -8.57 -10.90 -3.16
CA TYR A 3 -9.46 -10.81 -4.33
C TYR A 3 -10.71 -9.94 -4.09
N VAL A 4 -11.27 -10.00 -2.88
CA VAL A 4 -12.44 -9.18 -2.50
C VAL A 4 -12.03 -7.71 -2.40
N LEU A 5 -10.87 -7.43 -1.80
CA LEU A 5 -10.32 -6.08 -1.73
C LEU A 5 -10.06 -5.47 -3.12
N LEU A 6 -9.50 -6.26 -4.04
CA LEU A 6 -9.29 -5.83 -5.43
C LEU A 6 -10.63 -5.43 -6.08
N PHE A 7 -11.64 -6.28 -5.98
CA PHE A 7 -12.95 -6.06 -6.60
C PHE A 7 -13.67 -4.84 -6.02
N VAL A 8 -13.65 -4.69 -4.70
CA VAL A 8 -14.27 -3.55 -4.00
C VAL A 8 -13.54 -2.26 -4.34
N SER A 9 -12.21 -2.27 -4.39
CA SER A 9 -11.41 -1.09 -4.75
C SER A 9 -11.68 -0.64 -6.18
N LEU A 10 -11.79 -1.57 -7.13
CA LEU A 10 -12.18 -1.26 -8.51
C LEU A 10 -13.61 -0.70 -8.61
N ALA A 11 -14.57 -1.29 -7.89
CA ALA A 11 -15.96 -0.82 -7.89
C ALA A 11 -16.10 0.59 -7.31
N ILE A 12 -15.43 0.87 -6.18
CA ILE A 12 -15.41 2.20 -5.57
C ILE A 12 -14.78 3.20 -6.53
N SER A 13 -13.64 2.85 -7.12
CA SER A 13 -12.94 3.75 -8.02
C SER A 13 -13.75 4.08 -9.28
N ALA A 14 -14.49 3.12 -9.85
CA ALA A 14 -15.37 3.37 -10.97
C ALA A 14 -16.49 4.38 -10.65
N LEU A 15 -17.09 4.28 -9.46
CA LEU A 15 -18.10 5.23 -8.98
C LEU A 15 -17.51 6.62 -8.75
N GLU A 16 -16.30 6.68 -8.19
CA GLU A 16 -15.57 7.92 -7.93
C GLU A 16 -15.19 8.61 -9.24
N TYR A 17 -14.77 7.86 -10.25
CA TYR A 17 -14.43 8.37 -11.58
C TYR A 17 -15.63 9.05 -12.25
N GLN A 18 -16.82 8.43 -12.18
CA GLN A 18 -18.04 9.04 -12.71
C GLN A 18 -18.42 10.33 -11.98
N ARG A 19 -18.26 10.34 -10.65
CA ARG A 19 -18.55 11.50 -9.80
C ARG A 19 -17.58 12.67 -10.05
N MET A 20 -16.29 12.40 -10.24
CA MET A 20 -15.28 13.42 -10.50
C MET A 20 -15.34 13.96 -11.93
N PHE A 21 -15.69 13.13 -12.91
CA PHE A 21 -15.91 13.58 -14.29
C PHE A 21 -17.03 14.64 -14.36
N HIS A 22 -18.10 14.45 -13.57
CA HIS A 22 -19.18 15.44 -13.46
C HIS A 22 -18.74 16.74 -12.78
N LYS A 23 -17.75 16.69 -11.89
CA LYS A 23 -17.20 17.86 -11.20
C LYS A 23 -16.12 18.62 -11.98
N LYS A 24 -15.66 18.10 -13.13
CA LYS A 24 -14.53 18.64 -13.92
C LYS A 24 -13.22 18.79 -13.13
N GLU A 25 -13.07 18.10 -12.01
CA GLU A 25 -11.86 18.13 -11.16
C GLU A 25 -10.81 17.14 -11.68
N PHE A 26 -10.34 17.37 -12.91
CA PHE A 26 -9.40 16.47 -13.60
C PHE A 26 -8.05 16.34 -12.88
N ARG A 27 -7.63 17.39 -12.15
CA ARG A 27 -6.38 17.37 -11.39
C ARG A 27 -6.44 16.38 -10.23
N ASP A 28 -7.52 16.42 -9.46
CA ASP A 28 -7.68 15.56 -8.30
C ASP A 28 -7.98 14.12 -8.73
N LEU A 29 -8.66 13.95 -9.88
CA LEU A 29 -8.85 12.65 -10.51
C LEU A 29 -7.53 11.99 -10.90
N ALA A 30 -6.57 12.77 -11.42
CA ALA A 30 -5.24 12.27 -11.77
C ALA A 30 -4.46 11.80 -10.54
N VAL A 31 -4.56 12.53 -9.41
CA VAL A 31 -3.92 12.13 -8.14
C VAL A 31 -4.57 10.85 -7.60
N HIS A 32 -5.91 10.77 -7.60
CA HIS A 32 -6.63 9.57 -7.20
C HIS A 32 -6.24 8.36 -8.06
N ALA A 33 -6.23 8.52 -9.39
CA ALA A 33 -5.84 7.47 -10.32
C ALA A 33 -4.40 7.01 -10.10
N CYS A 34 -3.48 7.95 -9.83
CA CYS A 34 -2.09 7.65 -9.49
C CYS A 34 -2.00 6.76 -8.24
N PHE A 35 -2.60 7.19 -7.12
CA PHE A 35 -2.58 6.40 -5.88
C PHE A 35 -3.28 5.04 -6.02
N LEU A 36 -4.40 4.99 -6.74
CA LEU A 36 -5.12 3.75 -7.01
C LEU A 36 -4.25 2.78 -7.81
N SER A 37 -3.55 3.27 -8.84
CA SER A 37 -2.65 2.45 -9.65
C SER A 37 -1.52 1.86 -8.80
N VAL A 38 -0.93 2.64 -7.89
CA VAL A 38 0.09 2.16 -6.95
C VAL A 38 -0.50 1.07 -6.03
N GLY A 39 -1.69 1.28 -5.50
CA GLY A 39 -2.39 0.28 -4.68
C GLY A 39 -2.66 -1.03 -5.42
N ILE A 40 -3.12 -0.95 -6.67
CA ILE A 40 -3.35 -2.12 -7.53
C ILE A 40 -2.04 -2.85 -7.81
N VAL A 41 -0.97 -2.14 -8.16
CA VAL A 41 0.35 -2.74 -8.42
C VAL A 41 0.85 -3.48 -7.18
N LEU A 42 0.78 -2.88 -6.00
CA LEU A 42 1.15 -3.53 -4.73
C LEU A 42 0.31 -4.78 -4.46
N LEU A 43 -1.00 -4.69 -4.69
CA LEU A 43 -1.92 -5.80 -4.45
C LEU A 43 -1.68 -6.96 -5.43
N VAL A 44 -1.38 -6.66 -6.70
CA VAL A 44 -1.00 -7.65 -7.72
C VAL A 44 0.34 -8.31 -7.39
N LEU A 45 1.36 -7.54 -6.99
CA LEU A 45 2.64 -8.09 -6.53
C LEU A 45 2.44 -9.08 -5.37
N GLN A 46 1.59 -8.71 -4.42
CA GLN A 46 1.25 -9.57 -3.29
C GLN A 46 0.48 -10.84 -3.74
N LEU A 47 -0.41 -10.72 -4.73
CA LEU A 47 -1.15 -11.85 -5.31
C LEU A 47 -0.24 -12.84 -6.05
N LEU A 48 0.79 -12.32 -6.73
CA LEU A 48 1.84 -13.10 -7.40
C LEU A 48 2.83 -13.74 -6.42
N HIS A 49 2.60 -13.63 -5.11
CA HIS A 49 3.50 -14.11 -4.05
C HIS A 49 4.91 -13.51 -4.12
N ILE A 50 5.07 -12.37 -4.79
CA ILE A 50 6.30 -11.60 -4.73
C ILE A 50 6.36 -11.01 -3.33
N GLN A 51 7.40 -11.38 -2.57
CA GLN A 51 7.60 -10.93 -1.20
C GLN A 51 7.85 -9.42 -1.19
N VAL A 52 6.78 -8.65 -1.08
CA VAL A 52 6.87 -7.23 -0.75
C VAL A 52 7.46 -7.16 0.67
N PRO A 53 8.65 -6.58 0.86
CA PRO A 53 9.29 -6.54 2.18
C PRO A 53 8.34 -5.87 3.15
N SER A 54 8.05 -6.55 4.26
CA SER A 54 7.12 -6.02 5.25
C SER A 54 7.74 -4.80 5.94
N PRO A 55 6.95 -3.77 6.30
CA PRO A 55 7.44 -2.65 7.10
C PRO A 55 8.03 -3.12 8.42
N LEU A 56 7.55 -4.26 8.94
CA LEU A 56 8.09 -4.91 10.11
C LEU A 56 9.55 -5.33 9.93
N LEU A 57 9.92 -5.77 8.73
CA LEU A 57 11.30 -6.13 8.41
C LEU A 57 12.21 -4.90 8.42
N ALA A 58 11.73 -3.77 7.90
CA ALA A 58 12.45 -2.49 7.99
C ALA A 58 12.63 -2.04 9.45
N ILE A 59 11.56 -2.13 10.25
CA ILE A 59 11.63 -1.80 11.69
C ILE A 59 12.61 -2.74 12.40
N GLN A 60 12.56 -4.05 12.14
CA GLN A 60 13.49 -5.02 12.70
C GLN A 60 14.92 -4.69 12.32
N THR A 61 15.23 -4.46 11.04
CA THR A 61 16.60 -4.12 10.61
C THR A 61 17.14 -2.84 11.24
N LEU A 62 16.26 -1.88 11.57
CA LEU A 62 16.66 -0.62 12.20
C LEU A 62 16.82 -0.76 13.72
N PHE A 63 15.98 -1.57 14.37
CA PHE A 63 15.91 -1.67 15.84
C PHE A 63 16.66 -2.88 16.44
N GLU A 64 16.95 -3.93 15.66
CA GLU A 64 17.82 -5.05 16.08
C GLU A 64 19.20 -4.62 16.61
N PRO A 65 19.96 -3.74 15.93
CA PRO A 65 21.27 -3.34 16.44
C PRO A 65 21.17 -2.63 17.78
N ALA A 66 20.10 -1.85 18.01
CA ALA A 66 19.87 -1.17 19.28
C ALA A 66 19.50 -2.18 20.40
N SER A 67 18.67 -3.18 20.12
CA SER A 67 18.31 -4.21 21.10
C SER A 67 19.50 -5.08 21.48
N MET A 68 20.38 -5.43 20.54
CA MET A 68 21.62 -6.15 20.81
C MET A 68 22.58 -5.35 21.71
N LEU A 69 22.70 -4.03 21.50
CA LEU A 69 23.54 -3.17 22.35
C LEU A 69 23.01 -3.09 23.78
N ILE A 70 21.69 -2.97 23.94
CA ILE A 70 21.05 -2.96 25.27
C ILE A 70 21.23 -4.31 25.96
N ALA A 71 21.04 -5.42 25.22
CA ALA A 71 21.23 -6.77 25.75
C ALA A 71 22.68 -7.00 26.23
N LYS A 72 23.68 -6.48 25.51
CA LYS A 72 25.09 -6.54 25.90
C LYS A 72 25.45 -5.68 27.11
N LEU A 73 24.72 -4.60 27.36
CA LEU A 73 24.91 -3.72 28.51
C LEU A 73 24.27 -4.27 29.79
N LEU A 74 23.23 -5.10 29.64
CA LEU A 74 22.52 -5.73 30.75
C LEU A 74 23.10 -7.10 31.17
N SER A 75 23.98 -7.70 30.36
CA SER A 75 24.68 -8.97 30.66
C SER A 75 26.05 -8.73 31.27
#